data_AF-A0A1D2VG57-F1
#
_entry.id   AF-A0A1D2VG57-F1
#
_cell.length_a   1.000
_cell.length_b   1.000
_cell.length_c   1.000
_cell.angle_alpha   90.00
_cell.angle_beta   90.00
_cell.angle_gamma   90.00
#
_symmetry.space_group_name_H-M   'P 1'
#
loop_
_entity.id
_entity.type
_entity.pdbx_description
1 polymer ?
#
loop_
_entity_poly.entity_id
_entity_poly.type
_entity_poly.pdbx_seq_one_letter_code
_entity_poly.pdbx_strand_id
1 'polypeptide(L)'
;MYSRYNSYSSGSRPINYAPSSRRSQGAADKNLQILKTLLKEPSNRFCADCKTSSHPRWASWSLGIFICIRCSGIHRSMGTHISKVRSVDLDSWNDEQVKSMIKWGNKKANHFWEYNLPDNYVPDQSKIENFIRTKYDLRKWAMS
;
A
#
# COMPACT_ATOMS: atom_id res chain seq x y z
N MET A 1 5.87 2.29 -73.49
CA MET A 1 7.02 1.92 -72.65
C MET A 1 6.68 2.25 -71.21
N TYR A 2 6.71 1.24 -70.33
CA TYR A 2 6.67 1.29 -68.85
C TYR A 2 5.50 2.07 -68.21
N SER A 3 4.45 1.45 -67.68
CA SER A 3 4.37 0.55 -66.51
C SER A 3 4.80 1.23 -65.20
N ARG A 4 4.03 0.93 -64.12
CA ARG A 4 4.39 0.92 -62.68
C ARG A 4 4.00 2.15 -61.85
N TYR A 5 3.40 2.09 -60.65
CA TYR A 5 2.82 1.03 -59.82
C TYR A 5 1.81 1.67 -58.84
N ASN A 6 0.87 0.85 -58.40
CA ASN A 6 -0.16 1.07 -57.39
C ASN A 6 0.46 1.19 -55.97
N SER A 7 -0.09 1.99 -55.05
CA SER A 7 0.13 1.76 -53.61
C SER A 7 -1.07 2.19 -52.74
N TYR A 8 -1.85 1.16 -52.38
CA TYR A 8 -2.43 0.89 -51.06
C TYR A 8 -2.94 2.06 -50.22
N SER A 9 -4.27 2.24 -50.23
CA SER A 9 -4.99 2.92 -49.15
C SER A 9 -5.09 1.98 -47.94
N SER A 10 -4.28 2.22 -46.91
CA SER A 10 -4.28 1.48 -45.66
C SER A 10 -5.37 2.02 -44.72
N GLY A 11 -6.53 1.35 -44.75
CA GLY A 11 -7.60 1.57 -43.77
C GLY A 11 -7.10 1.29 -42.35
N SER A 12 -6.94 2.34 -41.56
CA SER A 12 -6.60 2.25 -40.14
C SER A 12 -7.86 1.85 -39.37
N ARG A 13 -7.86 0.67 -38.75
CA ARG A 13 -8.95 0.25 -37.85
C ARG A 13 -8.97 1.18 -36.63
N PRO A 14 -10.14 1.68 -36.19
CA PRO A 14 -10.20 2.44 -34.95
C PRO A 14 -9.88 1.52 -33.77
N ILE A 15 -8.94 1.95 -32.92
CA ILE A 15 -8.70 1.34 -31.61
C ILE A 15 -9.93 1.67 -30.76
N ASN A 16 -10.82 0.69 -30.58
CA ASN A 16 -11.91 0.78 -29.62
C ASN A 16 -11.31 0.81 -28.21
N TYR A 17 -11.12 2.00 -27.66
CA TYR A 17 -11.00 2.20 -26.22
C TYR A 17 -12.36 1.89 -25.60
N ALA A 18 -12.64 0.60 -25.39
CA ALA A 18 -13.81 0.19 -24.62
C ALA A 18 -13.69 0.85 -23.23
N PRO A 19 -14.70 1.63 -22.80
CA PRO A 19 -14.66 2.24 -21.48
C PRO A 19 -14.62 1.12 -20.45
N SER A 20 -13.69 1.24 -19.49
CA SER A 20 -13.65 0.36 -18.32
C SER A 20 -15.06 0.26 -17.74
N SER A 21 -15.51 -0.96 -17.44
CA SER A 21 -16.89 -1.21 -17.04
C SER A 21 -17.31 -0.25 -15.91
N ARG A 22 -18.51 0.35 -15.98
CA ARG A 22 -18.98 1.26 -14.91
C ARG A 22 -18.95 0.61 -13.51
N ARG A 23 -19.02 -0.73 -13.44
CA ARG A 23 -18.87 -1.51 -12.20
C ARG A 23 -17.46 -1.43 -11.60
N SER A 24 -16.40 -1.44 -12.40
CA SER A 24 -15.01 -1.37 -11.90
C SER A 24 -14.68 0.01 -11.34
N GLN A 25 -15.24 1.08 -11.91
CA GLN A 25 -15.06 2.44 -11.41
C GLN A 25 -15.70 2.60 -10.01
N GLY A 26 -16.97 2.16 -9.85
CA GLY A 26 -17.68 2.30 -8.58
C GLY A 26 -17.09 1.48 -7.43
N ALA A 27 -16.53 0.30 -7.72
CA ALA A 27 -15.83 -0.50 -6.72
C ALA A 27 -14.51 0.13 -6.28
N ALA A 28 -13.73 0.70 -7.21
CA ALA A 28 -12.50 1.41 -6.92
C ALA A 28 -12.77 2.65 -6.04
N ASP A 29 -13.81 3.43 -6.37
CA ASP A 29 -14.21 4.60 -5.58
C ASP A 29 -14.61 4.21 -4.16
N LYS A 30 -15.41 3.14 -4.01
CA LYS A 30 -15.81 2.60 -2.69
C LYS A 30 -14.59 2.21 -1.85
N ASN A 31 -13.66 1.47 -2.42
CA ASN A 31 -12.46 1.01 -1.72
C ASN A 31 -11.59 2.17 -1.24
N LEU A 32 -11.42 3.20 -2.07
CA LEU A 32 -10.72 4.43 -1.67
C LEU A 32 -11.43 5.15 -0.51
N GLN A 33 -12.76 5.25 -0.53
CA GLN A 33 -13.51 5.89 0.57
C GLN A 33 -13.36 5.14 1.90
N ILE A 34 -13.31 3.81 1.87
CA ILE A 34 -13.06 3.00 3.07
C ILE A 34 -11.67 3.32 3.62
N LEU A 35 -10.64 3.31 2.78
CA LEU A 35 -9.27 3.62 3.21
C LEU A 35 -9.15 5.04 3.79
N LYS A 36 -9.80 6.03 3.16
CA LYS A 36 -9.89 7.40 3.68
C LYS A 36 -10.59 7.49 5.03
N THR A 37 -11.58 6.63 5.28
CA THR A 37 -12.25 6.54 6.57
C THR A 37 -11.31 5.92 7.62
N LEU A 38 -10.63 4.83 7.29
CA LEU A 38 -9.65 4.20 8.18
C LEU A 38 -8.51 5.15 8.57
N LEU A 39 -8.06 6.02 7.68
CA LEU A 39 -7.02 7.02 7.98
C LEU A 39 -7.44 8.07 9.03
N LYS A 40 -8.74 8.23 9.29
CA LYS A 40 -9.25 9.14 10.33
C LYS A 40 -9.16 8.53 11.73
N GLU A 41 -9.00 7.20 11.83
CA GLU A 41 -8.84 6.52 13.12
C GLU A 41 -7.59 7.01 13.86
N PRO A 42 -7.66 7.27 15.18
CA PRO A 42 -6.56 7.91 15.92
C PRO A 42 -5.20 7.25 15.74
N SER A 43 -5.14 5.90 15.73
CA SER A 43 -3.90 5.13 15.55
C SER A 43 -3.34 5.17 14.14
N ASN A 44 -4.21 5.40 13.14
CA ASN A 44 -3.84 5.39 11.72
C ASN A 44 -3.38 6.79 11.25
N ARG A 45 -3.58 7.83 12.06
CA ARG A 45 -3.09 9.19 11.77
C ARG A 45 -1.58 9.33 11.82
N PHE A 46 -0.87 8.35 12.37
CA PHE A 46 0.59 8.31 12.43
C PHE A 46 1.12 7.04 11.79
N CYS A 47 2.30 7.15 11.19
CA CYS A 47 3.03 6.02 10.63
C CYS A 47 3.20 4.90 11.68
N ALA A 48 2.85 3.66 11.29
CA ALA A 48 2.94 2.50 12.18
C ALA A 48 4.36 2.21 12.68
N ASP A 49 5.40 2.69 11.99
CA ASP A 49 6.79 2.38 12.33
C ASP A 49 7.51 3.55 12.97
N CYS A 50 7.65 4.67 12.26
CA CYS A 50 8.46 5.79 12.78
C CYS A 50 7.75 6.61 13.84
N LYS A 51 6.42 6.49 13.98
CA LYS A 51 5.55 7.23 14.91
C LYS A 51 5.56 8.77 14.78
N THR A 52 6.51 9.36 14.06
CA THR A 52 6.66 10.81 13.89
C THR A 52 5.84 11.36 12.72
N SER A 53 5.83 10.67 11.58
CA SER A 53 5.12 11.15 10.39
C SER A 53 3.61 11.03 10.59
N SER A 54 2.91 12.16 10.50
CA SER A 54 1.46 12.21 10.48
C SER A 54 0.91 11.96 9.07
N HIS A 55 -0.38 11.62 8.98
CA HIS A 55 -1.13 11.43 7.73
C HIS A 55 -0.46 10.46 6.74
N PRO A 56 -0.13 9.21 7.15
CA PRO A 56 0.49 8.24 6.26
C PRO A 56 -0.38 7.98 5.02
N ARG A 57 0.21 8.08 3.82
CA ARG A 57 -0.47 7.84 2.52
C ARG A 57 -0.01 6.57 1.81
N TRP A 58 0.73 5.72 2.52
CA TRP A 58 1.15 4.40 2.08
C TRP A 58 0.67 3.35 3.05
N ALA A 59 0.56 2.11 2.60
CA ALA A 59 0.15 1.00 3.44
C ALA A 59 0.86 -0.29 3.03
N SER A 60 1.11 -1.16 4.01
CA SER A 60 1.39 -2.57 3.75
C SER A 60 0.12 -3.37 4.03
N TRP A 61 -0.52 -3.86 2.97
CA TRP A 61 -1.81 -4.54 3.11
C TRP A 61 -1.66 -5.98 3.59
N SER A 62 -0.51 -6.61 3.39
CA SER A 62 -0.23 -7.93 3.97
C SER A 62 -0.04 -7.88 5.48
N LEU A 63 0.46 -6.77 6.01
CA LEU A 63 0.65 -6.53 7.44
C LEU A 63 -0.51 -5.75 8.08
N GLY A 64 -1.34 -5.10 7.27
CA GLY A 64 -2.51 -4.34 7.72
C GLY A 64 -2.18 -2.99 8.35
N ILE A 65 -1.11 -2.32 7.90
CA ILE A 65 -0.58 -1.08 8.50
C ILE A 65 -0.55 0.09 7.51
N PHE A 66 -0.77 1.30 8.02
CA PHE A 66 -0.52 2.58 7.34
C PHE A 66 0.85 3.14 7.75
N ILE A 67 1.65 3.50 6.76
CA ILE A 67 3.04 3.92 6.90
C ILE A 67 3.34 5.16 6.05
N CYS A 68 4.36 5.92 6.41
CA CYS A 68 4.80 7.05 5.60
C CYS A 68 5.60 6.60 4.37
N ILE A 69 5.84 7.52 3.43
CA ILE A 69 6.59 7.24 2.20
C ILE A 69 7.98 6.65 2.48
N ARG A 70 8.70 7.19 3.48
CA ARG A 70 10.04 6.72 3.87
C ARG A 70 10.01 5.26 4.36
N CYS A 71 9.13 4.96 5.31
CA CYS A 71 8.98 3.59 5.83
C CYS A 71 8.49 2.63 4.73
N SER A 72 7.64 3.10 3.81
CA SER A 72 7.21 2.30 2.67
C SER A 72 8.36 1.84 1.77
N GLY A 73 9.41 2.65 1.61
CA GLY A 73 10.62 2.28 0.88
C GLY A 73 11.37 1.12 1.55
N ILE A 74 11.49 1.16 2.88
CA ILE A 74 12.11 0.09 3.67
C ILE A 74 11.26 -1.19 3.59
N HIS A 75 9.94 -1.07 3.69
CA HIS A 75 9.05 -2.21 3.51
C HIS A 75 9.17 -2.88 2.15
N ARG A 76 9.45 -2.11 1.08
CA ARG A 76 9.71 -2.67 -0.25
C ARG A 76 11.03 -3.44 -0.29
N SER A 77 12.09 -2.95 0.38
CA SER A 77 13.41 -3.61 0.39
C SER A 77 13.44 -4.92 1.19
N MET A 78 12.44 -5.18 2.05
CA MET A 78 12.24 -6.48 2.71
C MET A 78 11.63 -7.55 1.78
N GLY A 79 11.04 -7.15 0.65
CA GLY A 79 10.44 -8.09 -0.31
C GLY A 79 8.99 -8.48 -0.01
N THR A 80 8.29 -8.97 -1.05
CA THR A 80 6.83 -9.21 -1.06
C THR A 80 6.38 -10.41 -0.24
N HIS A 81 7.31 -11.30 0.14
CA HIS A 81 7.05 -12.41 1.06
C HIS A 81 6.88 -11.92 2.51
N ILE A 82 7.40 -10.73 2.85
CA ILE A 82 7.23 -10.07 4.15
C ILE A 82 6.16 -8.98 4.06
N SER A 83 6.29 -8.05 3.11
CA SER A 83 5.46 -6.85 3.05
C SER A 83 5.04 -6.50 1.63
N LYS A 84 3.73 -6.31 1.44
CA LYS A 84 3.14 -5.90 0.15
C LYS A 84 2.62 -4.47 0.25
N VAL A 85 3.36 -3.55 -0.35
CA VAL A 85 3.15 -2.09 -0.22
C VAL A 85 2.30 -1.52 -1.36
N ARG A 86 1.38 -0.62 -1.02
CA ARG A 86 0.54 0.16 -1.94
C ARG A 86 0.45 1.62 -1.48
N SER A 87 0.37 2.54 -2.43
CA SER A 87 -0.08 3.92 -2.20
C SER A 87 -1.58 3.90 -1.94
N VAL A 88 -2.04 4.67 -0.95
CA VAL A 88 -3.48 4.78 -0.67
C VAL A 88 -4.19 5.51 -1.82
N ASP A 89 -3.56 6.51 -2.40
CA ASP A 89 -4.20 7.40 -3.37
C ASP A 89 -3.88 7.08 -4.83
N LEU A 90 -2.71 6.50 -5.08
CA LEU A 90 -2.17 6.36 -6.44
C LEU A 90 -2.31 4.93 -7.00
N ASP A 91 -2.51 3.94 -6.14
CA ASP A 91 -2.66 2.55 -6.59
C ASP A 91 -4.13 2.11 -6.55
N SER A 92 -4.50 1.19 -7.44
CA SER A 92 -5.79 0.49 -7.38
C SER A 92 -5.82 -0.53 -6.25
N TRP A 93 -6.92 -0.56 -5.51
CA TRP A 93 -7.16 -1.47 -4.40
C TRP A 93 -8.29 -2.44 -4.70
N ASN A 94 -8.06 -3.72 -4.46
CA ASN A 94 -9.10 -4.74 -4.49
C ASN A 94 -9.72 -4.97 -3.11
N ASP A 95 -10.84 -5.69 -3.07
CA ASP A 95 -11.61 -5.91 -1.86
C ASP A 95 -10.82 -6.69 -0.79
N GLU A 96 -9.98 -7.64 -1.18
CA GLU A 96 -9.16 -8.43 -0.26
C GLU A 96 -8.14 -7.55 0.48
N GLN A 97 -7.47 -6.66 -0.26
CA GLN A 97 -6.51 -5.71 0.28
C GLN A 97 -7.17 -4.75 1.28
N VAL A 98 -8.35 -4.21 0.92
CA VAL A 98 -9.11 -3.32 1.81
C VAL A 98 -9.63 -4.08 3.03
N LYS A 99 -10.12 -5.31 2.88
CA LYS A 99 -10.54 -6.17 4.00
C LYS A 99 -9.39 -6.40 4.99
N SER A 100 -8.17 -6.58 4.51
CA SER A 100 -7.00 -6.69 5.39
C SER A 100 -6.79 -5.41 6.21
N MET A 101 -6.88 -4.24 5.57
CA MET A 101 -6.75 -2.95 6.26
C MET A 101 -7.86 -2.72 7.31
N ILE A 102 -9.09 -3.14 7.01
CA ILE A 102 -10.21 -3.09 7.98
C ILE A 102 -9.94 -4.03 9.17
N LYS A 103 -9.47 -5.26 8.91
CA LYS A 103 -9.24 -6.30 9.92
C LYS A 103 -8.17 -5.91 10.93
N TRP A 104 -7.16 -5.17 10.49
CA TRP A 104 -5.97 -4.84 11.25
C TRP A 104 -5.94 -3.38 11.69
N GLY A 105 -5.52 -2.48 10.80
CA GLY A 105 -5.17 -1.11 11.16
C GLY A 105 -4.00 -1.05 12.15
N ASN A 106 -3.46 0.16 12.35
CA ASN A 106 -2.23 0.34 13.13
C ASN A 106 -2.40 -0.07 14.59
N LYS A 107 -3.58 0.12 15.20
CA LYS A 107 -3.83 -0.25 16.60
C LYS A 107 -3.61 -1.75 16.82
N LYS A 108 -4.32 -2.59 16.06
CA LYS A 108 -4.23 -4.04 16.22
C LYS A 108 -2.90 -4.59 15.72
N ALA A 109 -2.40 -4.04 14.61
CA ALA A 109 -1.11 -4.46 14.07
C ALA A 109 0.03 -4.17 15.06
N ASN A 110 0.07 -2.99 15.70
CA ASN A 110 1.09 -2.69 16.71
C ASN A 110 0.93 -3.56 17.96
N HIS A 111 -0.30 -3.81 18.42
CA HIS A 111 -0.53 -4.74 19.53
C HIS A 111 0.02 -6.15 19.26
N PHE A 112 0.04 -6.59 18.00
CA PHE A 112 0.62 -7.87 17.62
C PHE A 112 2.13 -7.77 17.38
N TRP A 113 2.58 -6.86 16.52
CA TRP A 113 3.97 -6.76 16.06
C TRP A 113 4.91 -6.08 17.05
N GLU A 114 4.38 -5.36 18.03
CA GLU A 114 5.13 -4.66 19.09
C GLU A 114 4.78 -5.22 20.48
N TYR A 115 4.20 -6.42 20.57
CA TYR A 115 3.73 -7.02 21.83
C TYR A 115 4.84 -7.11 22.89
N ASN A 116 6.05 -7.51 22.50
CA ASN A 116 7.20 -7.65 23.40
C ASN A 116 8.10 -6.39 23.39
N LEU A 117 7.65 -5.28 22.80
CA LEU A 117 8.41 -4.04 22.78
C LEU A 117 8.27 -3.34 24.15
N PRO A 118 9.35 -2.78 24.73
CA PRO A 118 9.26 -2.06 25.99
C PRO A 118 8.24 -0.92 25.94
N ASP A 119 7.51 -0.73 27.04
CA ASP A 119 6.59 0.39 27.17
C ASP A 119 7.31 1.73 26.93
N ASN A 120 6.63 2.65 26.27
CA ASN A 120 7.16 3.98 25.90
C ASN A 120 8.41 3.95 25.00
N TYR A 121 8.73 2.82 24.37
CA TYR A 121 9.81 2.78 23.39
C TYR A 121 9.53 3.73 22.22
N VAL A 122 10.47 4.64 21.96
CA VAL A 122 10.42 5.56 20.83
C VAL A 122 11.48 5.14 19.80
N PRO A 123 11.09 4.79 18.55
CA PRO A 123 12.04 4.42 17.52
C PRO A 123 13.03 5.55 17.20
N ASP A 124 14.32 5.25 17.26
CA ASP A 124 15.39 6.11 16.78
C ASP A 124 15.25 6.29 15.26
N GLN A 125 15.01 7.53 14.84
CA GLN A 125 14.75 7.87 13.43
C GLN A 125 15.97 7.61 12.54
N SER A 126 17.19 7.68 13.09
CA SER A 126 18.43 7.38 12.36
C SER A 126 18.61 5.88 12.12
N LYS A 127 17.94 5.04 12.91
CA LYS A 127 18.00 3.56 12.85
C LYS A 127 16.66 2.94 12.46
N ILE A 128 15.81 3.70 11.79
CA ILE A 128 14.44 3.28 11.50
C ILE A 128 14.36 2.02 10.64
N GLU A 129 15.30 1.82 9.72
CA GLU A 129 15.38 0.58 8.93
C GLU A 129 15.62 -0.65 9.82
N ASN A 130 16.58 -0.56 10.74
CA ASN A 130 16.85 -1.65 11.68
C ASN A 130 15.63 -1.96 12.57
N PHE A 131 14.92 -0.93 13.02
CA PHE A 131 13.68 -1.13 13.78
C PHE A 131 12.63 -1.89 12.95
N ILE A 132 12.38 -1.47 11.70
CA ILE A 132 11.39 -2.11 10.82
C ILE A 132 11.77 -3.57 10.53
N ARG A 133 13.05 -3.86 10.23
CA ARG A 133 13.51 -5.24 9.98
C ARG A 133 13.37 -6.12 11.23
N THR A 134 13.81 -5.65 12.39
CA THR A 134 13.65 -6.42 13.63
C THR A 134 12.17 -6.67 13.97
N LYS A 135 11.28 -5.72 13.64
CA LYS A 135 9.83 -5.82 13.86
C LYS A 135 9.15 -6.84 12.96
N TYR A 136 9.43 -6.86 11.65
CA TYR A 136 8.66 -7.67 10.70
C TYR A 136 9.41 -8.85 10.08
N ASP A 137 10.71 -8.70 9.80
CA ASP A 137 11.54 -9.75 9.20
C ASP A 137 11.91 -10.78 10.27
N LEU A 138 12.53 -10.28 11.35
CA LEU A 138 12.92 -11.12 12.49
C LEU A 138 11.77 -11.41 13.46
N ARG A 139 10.65 -10.67 13.33
CA ARG A 139 9.47 -10.79 14.21
C ARG A 139 9.81 -10.68 15.70
N LYS A 140 10.89 -9.96 16.04
CA LYS A 140 11.51 -9.95 17.37
C LYS A 140 10.53 -9.55 18.48
N TRP A 141 9.62 -8.64 18.15
CA TRP A 141 8.68 -8.05 19.11
C TRP A 141 7.26 -8.60 18.95
N ALA A 142 7.05 -9.55 18.04
CA ALA A 142 5.73 -10.08 17.77
C ALA A 142 5.22 -10.93 18.93
N MET A 143 3.90 -10.93 19.13
CA MET A 143 3.23 -11.90 20.00
C MET A 143 3.50 -13.31 19.48
N SER A 144 4.04 -14.16 20.37
CA SER A 144 4.31 -15.59 20.15
C SER A 144 3.03 -16.41 20.02
#